data_AF-A0A7G9R3I3-F1
#
_entry.id   AF-A0A7G9R3I3-F1
#
_cell.length_a   1.000
_cell.length_b   1.000
_cell.length_c   1.000
_cell.angle_alpha   90.00
_cell.angle_beta   90.00
_cell.angle_gamma   90.00
#
_symmetry.space_group_name_H-M   'P 1'
#
loop_
_entity.id
_entity.type
_entity.pdbx_description
1 polymer ?
#
loop_
_entity_poly.entity_id
_entity_poly.type
_entity_poly.pdbx_seq_one_letter_code
_entity_poly.pdbx_strand_id
1 'polypeptide(L)'
;MSRRRPARATTAPIDVSQVAPATAGDEPCPGPCNHTFRRAENAALEETARAHSAHAAHGDGPCTPDCVPDRALTEHDTPFHPGRPVWCVDVPAFNDRGELLDRLAHRGCTSSILTKLRDLPDLASALTPGALNTPRDADIDHGSTSHGGARSLAHAPSPSPGWDTADEIIRWALHLEDYLRHRLEDPAPPHPYRTLAEAVAYLHRHGTALLATPDAARIGRDILDTHRRLERLVGQDRLTHRIPEPCPRCKRKGLRRRDGSELVRCIYCPAVWDWEHLPHLARVYADSIRPRGGDAS
;
A
#
# COMPACT_ATOMS: atom_id res chain seq x y z
N MET A 1 -48.20 -4.41 19.43
CA MET A 1 -47.39 -3.24 19.03
C MET A 1 -46.28 -3.71 18.10
N SER A 2 -46.49 -3.59 16.78
CA SER A 2 -45.59 -4.11 15.76
C SER A 2 -44.54 -3.05 15.40
N ARG A 3 -43.27 -3.26 15.76
CA ARG A 3 -42.17 -2.35 15.43
C ARG A 3 -41.83 -2.48 13.94
N ARG A 4 -42.24 -1.50 13.13
CA ARG A 4 -41.84 -1.37 11.73
C ARG A 4 -40.31 -1.20 11.67
N ARG A 5 -39.62 -2.12 10.99
CA ARG A 5 -38.21 -1.94 10.58
C ARG A 5 -38.13 -0.76 9.59
N PRO A 6 -37.20 0.19 9.76
CA PRO A 6 -36.98 1.23 8.76
C PRO A 6 -36.45 0.62 7.46
N ALA A 7 -36.97 1.09 6.33
CA ALA A 7 -36.55 0.68 5.01
C ALA A 7 -35.08 1.07 4.77
N ARG A 8 -34.31 0.12 4.24
CA ARG A 8 -32.89 0.30 3.91
C ARG A 8 -32.80 1.32 2.76
N ALA A 9 -32.31 2.53 3.05
CA ALA A 9 -32.11 3.56 2.05
C ALA A 9 -31.19 3.02 0.96
N THR A 10 -31.69 2.99 -0.27
CA THR A 10 -30.92 2.59 -1.45
C THR A 10 -30.11 3.80 -1.86
N THR A 11 -28.82 3.81 -1.51
CA THR A 11 -27.89 4.90 -1.84
C THR A 11 -27.77 4.96 -3.37
N ALA A 12 -28.19 6.08 -3.97
CA ALA A 12 -28.00 6.32 -5.39
C ALA A 12 -26.49 6.34 -5.72
N PRO A 13 -26.07 5.83 -6.89
CA PRO A 13 -24.68 5.94 -7.32
C PRO A 13 -24.31 7.42 -7.43
N ILE A 14 -23.23 7.80 -6.76
CA ILE A 14 -22.65 9.16 -6.83
C ILE A 14 -22.22 9.38 -8.28
N ASP A 15 -22.79 10.41 -8.93
CA ASP A 15 -22.38 10.85 -10.26
C ASP A 15 -20.99 11.50 -10.18
N VAL A 16 -19.97 10.75 -10.59
CA VAL A 16 -18.55 11.14 -10.56
C VAL A 16 -18.27 12.31 -11.52
N SER A 17 -19.21 12.63 -12.42
CA SER A 17 -19.06 13.66 -13.46
C SER A 17 -19.10 15.09 -12.90
N GLN A 18 -19.48 15.30 -11.63
CA GLN A 18 -19.59 16.62 -11.00
C GLN A 18 -18.40 17.02 -10.12
N VAL A 19 -17.34 16.21 -10.06
CA VAL A 19 -16.09 16.64 -9.41
C VAL A 19 -15.40 17.62 -10.36
N ALA A 20 -15.49 18.92 -10.05
CA ALA A 20 -14.81 19.97 -10.79
C ALA A 20 -13.33 19.59 -11.02
N PRO A 21 -12.75 19.83 -12.21
CA PRO A 21 -11.34 19.56 -12.46
C PRO A 21 -10.52 20.46 -11.55
N ALA A 22 -10.10 19.93 -10.40
CA ALA A 22 -9.10 20.55 -9.56
C ALA A 22 -7.87 20.77 -10.45
N THR A 23 -7.39 22.01 -10.50
CA THR A 23 -6.16 22.42 -11.19
C THR A 23 -5.10 21.33 -11.01
N ALA A 24 -4.64 20.76 -12.13
CA ALA A 24 -3.72 19.64 -12.16
C ALA A 24 -2.54 19.90 -11.21
N GLY A 25 -2.54 19.23 -10.06
CA GLY A 25 -1.42 19.29 -9.13
C GLY A 25 -0.32 18.38 -9.65
N ASP A 26 0.89 18.91 -9.79
CA ASP A 26 2.12 18.24 -10.26
C ASP A 26 2.63 17.12 -9.32
N GLU A 27 1.80 16.60 -8.40
CA GLU A 27 2.22 15.52 -7.53
C GLU A 27 2.29 14.19 -8.29
N PRO A 28 3.39 13.42 -8.18
CA PRO A 28 3.48 12.10 -8.79
C PRO A 28 2.47 11.15 -8.16
N CYS A 29 1.78 10.35 -8.99
CA CYS A 29 1.00 9.19 -8.55
C CYS A 29 1.79 8.34 -7.53
N PRO A 30 1.21 7.97 -6.37
CA PRO A 30 1.91 7.23 -5.32
C PRO A 30 2.09 5.73 -5.63
N GLY A 31 1.46 5.23 -6.69
CA GLY A 31 1.54 3.83 -7.08
C GLY A 31 2.90 3.39 -7.63
N PRO A 32 2.99 2.11 -8.04
CA PRO A 32 4.24 1.56 -8.61
C PRO A 32 4.67 2.22 -9.92
N CYS A 33 3.75 2.88 -10.64
CA CYS A 33 4.07 3.56 -11.90
C CYS A 33 5.15 4.65 -11.76
N ASN A 34 5.17 5.39 -10.64
CA ASN A 34 6.22 6.38 -10.35
C ASN A 34 7.28 5.86 -9.38
N HIS A 35 7.41 4.55 -9.17
CA HIS A 35 8.42 4.04 -8.25
C HIS A 35 9.85 4.40 -8.71
N THR A 36 10.12 4.30 -10.02
CA THR A 36 11.41 4.71 -10.61
C THR A 36 11.61 6.22 -10.51
N PHE A 37 10.59 7.00 -10.86
CA PHE A 37 10.57 8.46 -10.71
C PHE A 37 10.90 8.90 -9.28
N ARG A 38 10.15 8.42 -8.28
CA ARG A 38 10.38 8.76 -6.87
C ARG A 38 11.75 8.32 -6.37
N ARG A 39 12.28 7.18 -6.84
CA ARG A 39 13.65 6.76 -6.50
C ARG A 39 14.69 7.72 -7.06
N ALA A 40 14.48 8.20 -8.27
CA ALA A 40 15.38 9.14 -8.92
C ALA A 40 15.30 10.53 -8.26
N GLU A 41 14.09 11.03 -7.95
CA GLU A 41 13.93 12.25 -7.14
C GLU A 41 14.58 12.14 -5.76
N ASN A 42 14.34 11.05 -5.03
CA ASN A 42 14.97 10.86 -3.71
C ASN A 42 16.49 10.83 -3.81
N ALA A 43 17.05 10.16 -4.82
CA ALA A 43 18.49 10.14 -5.04
C ALA A 43 19.05 11.53 -5.35
N ALA A 44 18.32 12.34 -6.12
CA ALA A 44 18.69 13.72 -6.40
C ALA A 44 18.61 14.62 -5.15
N LEU A 45 17.58 14.45 -4.33
CA LEU A 45 17.45 15.15 -3.04
C LEU A 45 18.58 14.77 -2.07
N GLU A 46 18.94 13.48 -2.00
CA GLU A 46 20.06 12.98 -1.20
C GLU A 46 21.41 13.53 -1.69
N GLU A 47 21.63 13.62 -3.00
CA GLU A 47 22.84 14.23 -3.57
C GLU A 47 22.90 15.73 -3.28
N THR A 48 21.78 16.44 -3.43
CA THR A 48 21.68 17.87 -3.11
C THR A 48 21.98 18.12 -1.62
N ALA A 49 21.43 17.29 -0.73
CA ALA A 49 21.71 17.36 0.70
C ALA A 49 23.19 17.09 1.03
N ARG A 50 23.83 16.15 0.32
CA ARG A 50 25.27 15.87 0.43
C ARG A 50 26.12 17.05 -0.03
N ALA A 51 25.80 17.66 -1.17
CA ALA A 51 26.50 18.84 -1.68
C ALA A 51 26.40 20.03 -0.70
N HIS A 52 25.22 20.29 -0.15
CA HIS A 52 25.02 21.32 0.88
C HIS A 52 25.85 21.05 2.14
N SER A 53 25.90 19.79 2.58
CA SER A 53 26.68 19.40 3.76
C SER A 53 28.19 19.54 3.52
N ALA A 54 28.67 19.22 2.31
CA ALA A 54 30.07 19.38 1.93
C ALA A 54 30.47 20.87 1.90
N HIS A 55 29.65 21.74 1.30
CA HIS A 55 29.89 23.18 1.30
C HIS A 55 29.95 23.76 2.72
N ALA A 56 29.03 23.34 3.60
CA ALA A 56 29.04 23.77 4.99
C ALA A 56 30.32 23.36 5.73
N ALA A 57 30.91 22.20 5.39
CA ALA A 57 32.14 21.71 6.02
C ALA A 57 33.40 22.47 5.59
N HIS A 58 33.41 23.08 4.40
CA HIS A 58 34.57 23.83 3.87
C HIS A 58 34.68 25.27 4.40
N GLY A 59 33.68 25.76 5.15
CA GLY A 59 33.72 27.11 5.74
C GLY A 59 33.47 28.24 4.73
N ASP A 60 33.06 27.90 3.51
CA ASP A 60 32.77 28.84 2.41
C ASP A 60 31.42 29.55 2.59
N GLY A 61 31.15 30.10 3.78
CA GLY A 61 29.93 30.87 4.06
C GLY A 61 28.60 30.14 3.75
N PRO A 62 27.46 30.84 3.84
CA PRO A 62 26.18 30.29 3.39
C PRO A 62 26.19 30.14 1.86
N CYS A 63 25.83 28.95 1.35
CA CYS A 63 25.62 28.72 -0.08
C CYS A 63 24.69 29.79 -0.66
N THR A 64 25.16 30.49 -1.69
CA THR A 64 24.29 31.33 -2.51
C THR A 64 23.31 30.45 -3.31
N PRO A 65 22.16 30.98 -3.77
CA PRO A 65 21.21 30.22 -4.60
C PRO A 65 21.86 29.54 -5.82
N ASP A 66 22.95 30.12 -6.33
CA ASP A 66 23.72 29.61 -7.48
C ASP A 66 24.60 28.38 -7.14
N CYS A 67 24.75 28.02 -5.86
CA CYS A 67 25.48 26.83 -5.41
C CYS A 67 24.59 25.59 -5.29
N VAL A 68 23.27 25.77 -5.34
CA VAL A 68 22.34 24.66 -5.39
C VAL A 68 22.50 24.03 -6.78
N PRO A 69 22.76 22.71 -6.90
CA PRO A 69 22.76 22.07 -8.20
C PRO A 69 21.47 22.47 -8.92
N ASP A 70 21.63 23.03 -10.13
CA ASP A 70 20.54 23.55 -10.94
C ASP A 70 19.40 22.54 -10.92
N ARG A 71 18.15 22.99 -10.70
CA ARG A 71 16.99 22.08 -10.62
C ARG A 71 16.88 21.23 -11.89
N ALA A 72 17.48 21.70 -13.00
CA ALA A 72 17.74 20.98 -14.24
C ALA A 72 18.55 19.66 -14.09
N LEU A 73 19.43 19.52 -13.08
CA LEU A 73 20.12 18.25 -12.75
C LEU A 73 19.18 17.19 -12.13
N THR A 74 17.94 17.58 -11.80
CA THR A 74 16.88 16.67 -11.35
C THR A 74 15.99 16.21 -12.51
N GLU A 75 16.33 16.57 -13.76
CA GLU A 75 15.71 15.99 -14.95
C GLU A 75 16.29 14.59 -15.19
N HIS A 76 15.81 13.64 -14.40
CA HIS A 76 16.01 12.24 -14.74
C HIS A 76 15.05 11.86 -15.88
N ASP A 77 15.51 11.10 -16.87
CA ASP A 77 14.70 10.57 -17.99
C ASP A 77 13.63 9.54 -17.55
N THR A 78 13.28 9.49 -16.26
CA THR A 78 12.25 8.59 -15.77
C THR A 78 10.86 9.17 -16.05
N PRO A 79 9.94 8.37 -16.60
CA PRO A 79 8.61 8.85 -16.95
C PRO A 79 7.86 9.32 -15.70
N PHE A 80 7.34 10.54 -15.75
CA PHE A 80 6.46 11.12 -14.74
C PHE A 80 5.01 10.81 -15.06
N HIS A 81 4.29 10.24 -14.10
CA HIS A 81 2.85 10.02 -14.21
C HIS A 81 2.09 10.96 -13.25
N PRO A 82 1.27 11.90 -13.76
CA PRO A 82 0.56 12.86 -12.93
C PRO A 82 -0.42 12.15 -11.97
N GLY A 83 -0.47 12.64 -10.74
CA GLY A 83 -1.22 12.07 -9.63
C GLY A 83 -2.64 12.58 -9.49
N ARG A 84 -3.26 13.23 -10.48
CA ARG A 84 -4.68 13.60 -10.44
C ARG A 84 -5.31 13.73 -11.84
N PRO A 85 -6.63 13.47 -12.00
CA PRO A 85 -7.55 12.83 -11.06
C PRO A 85 -7.78 11.35 -11.41
N VAL A 86 -6.80 10.57 -11.88
CA VAL A 86 -7.01 9.12 -12.10
C VAL A 86 -5.69 8.36 -11.96
N TRP A 87 -5.49 7.65 -10.85
CA TRP A 87 -4.21 7.00 -10.52
C TRP A 87 -4.03 5.62 -11.14
N CYS A 88 -4.66 5.41 -12.27
CA CYS A 88 -4.00 5.33 -13.56
C CYS A 88 -5.14 4.95 -14.50
N VAL A 89 -5.53 5.85 -15.41
CA VAL A 89 -6.41 5.46 -16.51
C VAL A 89 -5.72 4.30 -17.23
N ASP A 90 -6.50 3.33 -17.65
CA ASP A 90 -6.11 2.31 -18.62
C ASP A 90 -5.61 2.99 -19.90
N VAL A 91 -4.32 3.36 -19.95
CA VAL A 91 -3.71 3.85 -21.18
C VAL A 91 -3.38 2.63 -22.02
N PRO A 92 -3.83 2.56 -23.28
CA PRO A 92 -3.37 1.53 -24.19
C PRO A 92 -1.84 1.54 -24.22
N ALA A 93 -1.25 0.39 -23.90
CA ALA A 93 0.19 0.24 -23.99
C ALA A 93 0.56 0.04 -25.45
N PHE A 94 1.66 0.63 -25.89
CA PHE A 94 2.20 0.40 -27.22
C PHE A 94 3.57 -0.26 -27.09
N ASN A 95 3.91 -1.18 -28.00
CA ASN A 95 5.27 -1.71 -28.07
C ASN A 95 6.21 -0.70 -28.75
N ASP A 96 7.51 -1.02 -28.84
CA ASP A 96 8.53 -0.18 -29.50
C ASP A 96 8.24 0.11 -30.99
N ARG A 97 7.24 -0.58 -31.57
CA ARG A 97 6.78 -0.41 -32.95
C ARG A 97 5.48 0.40 -33.06
N GLY A 98 4.94 0.91 -31.95
CA GLY A 98 3.68 1.65 -31.93
C GLY A 98 2.43 0.76 -32.06
N GLU A 99 2.54 -0.55 -31.87
CA GLU A 99 1.39 -1.46 -31.91
C GLU A 99 0.71 -1.55 -30.54
N LEU A 100 -0.62 -1.48 -30.54
CA LEU A 100 -1.45 -1.63 -29.34
C LEU A 100 -1.20 -3.00 -28.70
N LEU A 101 -0.63 -3.02 -27.50
CA LEU A 101 -0.51 -4.22 -26.69
C LEU A 101 -1.86 -4.51 -26.04
N ASP A 102 -2.33 -5.76 -26.18
CA ASP A 102 -3.53 -6.31 -25.53
C ASP A 102 -3.41 -6.40 -23.99
N ARG A 103 -2.40 -5.73 -23.42
CA ARG A 103 -2.16 -5.58 -21.99
C ARG A 103 -2.16 -4.10 -21.68
N LEU A 104 -3.19 -3.66 -20.96
CA LEU A 104 -3.20 -2.39 -20.25
C LEU A 104 -1.90 -2.27 -19.43
N ALA A 105 -1.01 -1.33 -19.79
CA ALA A 105 0.29 -1.15 -19.13
C ALA A 105 0.14 -0.72 -17.67
N HIS A 106 -1.03 -0.23 -17.30
CA HIS A 106 -1.29 0.33 -15.99
C HIS A 106 -2.45 -0.39 -15.31
N ARG A 107 -2.23 -1.63 -14.85
CA ARG A 107 -3.15 -2.21 -13.85
C ARG A 107 -3.19 -1.26 -12.65
N GLY A 108 -4.34 -0.59 -12.50
CA GLY A 108 -4.52 0.67 -11.79
C GLY A 108 -3.97 0.71 -10.38
N CYS A 109 -3.24 1.78 -10.07
CA CYS A 109 -2.76 2.02 -8.71
C CYS A 109 -3.95 2.20 -7.76
N THR A 110 -5.10 2.67 -8.24
CA THR A 110 -6.38 2.62 -7.52
C THR A 110 -6.69 1.21 -7.02
N SER A 111 -6.72 0.21 -7.91
CA SER A 111 -6.99 -1.18 -7.53
C SER A 111 -5.95 -1.72 -6.54
N SER A 112 -4.67 -1.38 -6.74
CA SER A 112 -3.62 -1.75 -5.79
C SER A 112 -3.82 -1.11 -4.42
N ILE A 113 -4.11 0.18 -4.35
CA ILE A 113 -4.32 0.91 -3.08
C ILE A 113 -5.54 0.36 -2.35
N LEU A 114 -6.66 0.16 -3.07
CA LEU A 114 -7.88 -0.37 -2.47
C LEU A 114 -7.73 -1.83 -2.03
N THR A 115 -6.99 -2.65 -2.76
CA THR A 115 -6.63 -4.01 -2.32
C THR A 115 -5.84 -3.94 -1.02
N LYS A 116 -4.82 -3.08 -0.94
CA LYS A 116 -3.98 -2.92 0.25
C LYS A 116 -4.76 -2.36 1.43
N LEU A 117 -5.66 -1.41 1.21
CA LEU A 117 -6.58 -0.92 2.23
C LEU A 117 -7.45 -2.05 2.79
N ARG A 118 -7.99 -2.92 1.91
CA ARG A 118 -8.83 -4.06 2.28
C ARG A 118 -8.10 -5.11 3.12
N ASP A 119 -6.79 -5.29 2.91
CA ASP A 119 -5.97 -6.28 3.62
C ASP A 119 -5.61 -5.85 5.06
N LEU A 120 -5.77 -4.56 5.41
CA LEU A 120 -5.32 -4.03 6.72
C LEU A 120 -5.97 -4.71 7.94
N PRO A 121 -7.29 -5.02 7.99
CA PRO A 121 -7.90 -5.68 9.13
C PRO A 121 -7.32 -7.07 9.41
N ASP A 122 -7.01 -7.84 8.36
CA ASP A 122 -6.42 -9.18 8.48
C ASP A 122 -4.98 -9.09 9.01
N LEU A 123 -4.21 -8.12 8.51
CA LEU A 123 -2.85 -7.85 8.98
C LEU A 123 -2.83 -7.37 10.44
N ALA A 124 -3.74 -6.48 10.83
CA ALA A 124 -3.87 -6.02 12.21
C ALA A 124 -4.27 -7.18 13.13
N SER A 125 -5.20 -8.03 12.70
CA SER A 125 -5.63 -9.24 13.44
C SER A 125 -4.46 -10.21 13.70
N ALA A 126 -3.50 -10.29 12.78
CA ALA A 126 -2.32 -11.12 12.94
C ALA A 126 -1.28 -10.56 13.94
N LEU A 127 -1.29 -9.25 14.24
CA LEU A 127 -0.38 -8.64 15.22
C LEU A 127 -0.72 -9.00 16.67
N THR A 128 -2.01 -9.19 16.95
CA THR A 128 -2.50 -9.52 18.29
C THR A 128 -3.42 -10.73 18.18
N PRO A 129 -2.87 -11.95 18.26
CA PRO A 129 -3.68 -13.17 18.29
C PRO A 129 -4.65 -13.13 19.47
N GLY A 130 -5.90 -12.76 19.21
CA GLY A 130 -6.92 -12.42 20.21
C GLY A 130 -7.94 -11.43 19.64
N ALA A 131 -9.13 -11.36 20.22
CA ALA A 131 -10.25 -10.62 19.64
C ALA A 131 -10.02 -9.08 19.64
N LEU A 132 -9.37 -8.55 18.61
CA LEU A 132 -9.34 -7.11 18.27
C LEU A 132 -10.73 -6.53 17.96
N ASN A 133 -11.75 -7.38 17.84
CA ASN A 133 -13.12 -7.01 17.49
C ASN A 133 -14.10 -7.05 18.68
N THR A 134 -13.64 -7.28 19.91
CA THR A 134 -14.52 -7.04 21.06
C THR A 134 -14.50 -5.55 21.38
N PRO A 135 -15.65 -4.85 21.37
CA PRO A 135 -15.75 -3.49 21.88
C PRO A 135 -15.15 -3.50 23.29
N ARG A 136 -14.01 -2.83 23.48
CA ARG A 136 -13.25 -2.97 24.73
C ARG A 136 -13.90 -2.28 25.93
N ASP A 137 -15.05 -1.62 25.75
CA ASP A 137 -15.70 -0.79 26.78
C ASP A 137 -17.24 -0.93 26.83
N ALA A 138 -17.80 -2.13 26.70
CA ALA A 138 -19.25 -2.33 26.88
C ALA A 138 -19.67 -2.84 28.28
N ASP A 139 -18.76 -3.46 29.06
CA ASP A 139 -19.15 -4.13 30.32
C ASP A 139 -18.16 -3.88 31.48
N ILE A 140 -17.89 -2.61 31.82
CA ILE A 140 -17.42 -2.25 33.17
C ILE A 140 -18.55 -1.48 33.87
N ASP A 141 -19.69 -2.14 34.06
CA ASP A 141 -20.78 -1.60 34.88
C ASP A 141 -21.34 -2.65 35.86
N HIS A 142 -20.43 -3.44 36.46
CA HIS A 142 -20.73 -4.30 37.61
C HIS A 142 -19.79 -3.99 38.78
N GLY A 143 -20.08 -2.89 39.47
CA GLY A 143 -20.13 -2.86 40.94
C GLY A 143 -18.92 -3.36 41.73
N SER A 144 -17.69 -3.00 41.38
CA SER A 144 -16.55 -3.17 42.29
C SER A 144 -16.09 -1.82 42.84
N THR A 145 -16.69 -1.44 43.96
CA THR A 145 -16.12 -0.46 44.89
C THR A 145 -14.80 -0.96 45.44
N SER A 146 -13.70 -0.63 44.77
CA SER A 146 -12.36 -0.62 45.37
C SER A 146 -11.85 0.81 45.41
N HIS A 147 -12.01 1.44 46.57
CA HIS A 147 -11.34 2.68 46.93
C HIS A 147 -9.85 2.40 47.09
N GLY A 148 -9.06 2.74 46.08
CA GLY A 148 -7.61 2.58 46.09
C GLY A 148 -6.92 3.42 45.02
N GLY A 149 -6.79 4.72 45.25
CA GLY A 149 -5.73 5.58 44.71
C GLY A 149 -5.42 5.49 43.21
N ALA A 150 -6.32 5.96 42.35
CA ALA A 150 -6.03 6.23 40.94
C ALA A 150 -5.13 7.48 40.79
N ARG A 151 -3.87 7.39 41.21
CA ARG A 151 -2.80 8.28 40.73
C ARG A 151 -2.28 7.71 39.42
N SER A 152 -2.66 8.34 38.31
CA SER A 152 -1.89 8.38 37.05
C SER A 152 -1.46 7.03 36.46
N LEU A 153 -2.41 6.20 36.03
CA LEU A 153 -2.19 5.16 35.00
C LEU A 153 -2.63 5.65 33.60
N ALA A 154 -2.60 6.97 33.37
CA ALA A 154 -3.03 7.55 32.09
C ALA A 154 -2.14 7.13 30.91
N HIS A 155 -0.94 6.59 31.16
CA HIS A 155 0.05 6.16 30.15
C HIS A 155 0.78 4.88 30.62
N ALA A 156 0.05 3.86 31.09
CA ALA A 156 0.67 2.54 31.16
C ALA A 156 0.82 2.04 29.71
N PRO A 157 2.04 1.91 29.15
CA PRO A 157 2.20 1.34 27.81
C PRO A 157 1.51 -0.01 27.78
N SER A 158 0.74 -0.28 26.72
CA SER A 158 -0.01 -1.53 26.66
C SER A 158 0.97 -2.71 26.75
N PRO A 159 0.55 -3.85 27.33
CA PRO A 159 1.47 -4.95 27.66
C PRO A 159 2.12 -5.62 26.43
N SER A 160 1.80 -5.21 25.19
CA SER A 160 2.63 -5.59 24.04
C SER A 160 2.70 -4.50 22.96
N PRO A 161 3.87 -4.27 22.35
CA PRO A 161 4.04 -3.35 21.21
C PRO A 161 3.12 -3.65 20.00
N GLY A 162 2.60 -4.88 19.90
CA GLY A 162 1.64 -5.27 18.87
C GLY A 162 0.28 -4.62 19.07
N TRP A 163 -0.20 -4.51 20.31
CA TRP A 163 -1.45 -3.82 20.65
C TRP A 163 -1.37 -2.32 20.36
N ASP A 164 -0.25 -1.68 20.73
CA ASP A 164 -0.05 -0.25 20.44
C ASP A 164 -0.11 0.03 18.93
N THR A 165 0.50 -0.84 18.12
CA THR A 165 0.46 -0.72 16.66
C THR A 165 -0.95 -0.94 16.11
N ALA A 166 -1.69 -1.92 16.63
CA ALA A 166 -3.07 -2.16 16.23
C ALA A 166 -3.98 -0.96 16.56
N ASP A 167 -3.85 -0.40 17.76
CA ASP A 167 -4.59 0.79 18.21
C ASP A 167 -4.25 2.02 17.37
N GLU A 168 -2.97 2.21 16.99
CA GLU A 168 -2.54 3.26 16.07
C GLU A 168 -3.25 3.16 14.72
N ILE A 169 -3.34 1.95 14.15
CA ILE A 169 -3.99 1.71 12.85
C ILE A 169 -5.50 1.87 12.93
N ILE A 170 -6.12 1.39 14.02
CA ILE A 170 -7.56 1.60 14.28
C ILE A 170 -7.85 3.10 14.30
N ARG A 171 -7.08 3.88 15.08
CA ARG A 171 -7.26 5.33 15.19
C ARG A 171 -7.05 6.03 13.85
N TRP A 172 -6.02 5.63 13.09
CA TRP A 172 -5.75 6.17 11.76
C TRP A 172 -6.89 5.88 10.77
N ALA A 173 -7.39 4.65 10.72
CA ALA A 173 -8.47 4.27 9.80
C ALA A 173 -9.79 4.98 10.13
N LEU A 174 -10.12 5.10 11.42
CA LEU A 174 -11.30 5.83 11.88
C LEU A 174 -11.19 7.34 11.58
N HIS A 175 -10.01 7.93 11.75
CA HIS A 175 -9.77 9.33 11.38
C HIS A 175 -9.93 9.56 9.88
N LEU A 176 -9.43 8.63 9.05
CA LEU A 176 -9.59 8.69 7.60
C LEU A 176 -11.06 8.51 7.18
N GLU A 177 -11.80 7.63 7.85
CA GLU A 177 -13.25 7.48 7.68
C GLU A 177 -13.98 8.78 8.02
N ASP A 178 -13.70 9.39 9.18
CA ASP A 178 -14.31 10.64 9.63
C ASP A 178 -14.04 11.79 8.65
N TYR A 179 -12.80 11.89 8.17
CA TYR A 179 -12.43 12.85 7.12
C TYR A 179 -13.29 12.67 5.86
N LEU A 180 -13.44 11.43 5.38
CA LEU A 180 -14.23 11.14 4.18
C LEU A 180 -15.73 11.37 4.40
N ARG A 181 -16.27 10.94 5.54
CA ARG A 181 -17.65 11.17 5.95
C ARG A 181 -18.00 12.65 6.00
N HIS A 182 -17.16 13.45 6.65
CA HIS A 182 -17.33 14.90 6.71
C HIS A 182 -17.41 15.53 5.31
N ARG A 183 -16.54 15.10 4.39
CA ARG A 183 -16.56 15.58 3.00
C ARG A 183 -17.77 15.14 2.19
N LEU A 184 -18.31 13.95 2.47
CA LEU A 184 -19.49 13.41 1.79
C LEU A 184 -20.80 13.84 2.47
N GLU A 185 -20.71 14.63 3.55
CA GLU A 185 -21.84 14.98 4.42
C GLU A 185 -22.60 13.74 4.94
N ASP A 186 -21.90 12.60 5.06
CA ASP A 186 -22.47 11.35 5.56
C ASP A 186 -22.28 11.28 7.09
N PRO A 187 -23.36 11.22 7.90
CA PRO A 187 -23.23 11.18 9.35
C PRO A 187 -22.43 9.97 9.82
N ALA A 188 -21.51 10.19 10.77
CA ALA A 188 -20.79 9.10 11.41
C ALA A 188 -21.73 8.32 12.36
N PRO A 189 -21.69 6.98 12.35
CA PRO A 189 -22.34 6.22 13.41
C PRO A 189 -21.67 6.55 14.76
N PRO A 190 -22.44 6.54 15.87
CA PRO A 190 -21.89 6.85 17.18
C PRO A 190 -20.81 5.83 17.59
N HIS A 191 -19.72 6.31 18.17
CA HIS A 191 -18.83 5.48 19.00
C HIS A 191 -19.65 4.92 20.18
N PRO A 192 -19.48 3.64 20.61
CA PRO A 192 -18.31 2.76 20.46
C PRO A 192 -18.40 1.69 19.36
N TYR A 193 -19.41 1.73 18.49
CA TYR A 193 -19.70 0.61 17.59
C TYR A 193 -18.81 0.52 16.34
N ARG A 194 -17.79 1.37 16.20
CA ARG A 194 -16.96 1.42 14.99
C ARG A 194 -15.71 0.58 15.15
N THR A 195 -15.59 -0.43 14.30
CA THR A 195 -14.42 -1.32 14.21
C THR A 195 -13.52 -0.93 13.03
N LEU A 196 -12.26 -1.40 13.06
CA LEU A 196 -11.35 -1.26 11.91
C LEU A 196 -11.94 -1.86 10.64
N ALA A 197 -12.61 -3.01 10.75
CA ALA A 197 -13.23 -3.70 9.61
C ALA A 197 -14.34 -2.86 8.97
N GLU A 198 -15.18 -2.20 9.77
CA GLU A 198 -16.24 -1.32 9.28
C GLU A 198 -15.68 -0.03 8.66
N ALA A 199 -14.69 0.58 9.30
CA ALA A 199 -14.01 1.77 8.75
C ALA A 199 -13.37 1.46 7.40
N VAL A 200 -12.62 0.36 7.30
CA VAL A 200 -12.02 -0.09 6.03
C VAL A 200 -13.09 -0.44 4.99
N ALA A 201 -14.19 -1.09 5.38
CA ALA A 201 -15.28 -1.40 4.46
C ALA A 201 -15.96 -0.14 3.92
N TYR A 202 -16.13 0.89 4.76
CA TYR A 202 -16.64 2.19 4.33
C TYR A 202 -15.67 2.88 3.35
N LEU A 203 -14.40 3.00 3.73
CA LEU A 203 -13.36 3.60 2.90
C LEU A 203 -13.22 2.91 1.54
N HIS A 204 -13.29 1.57 1.51
CA HIS A 204 -13.24 0.80 0.28
C HIS A 204 -14.47 1.03 -0.59
N ARG A 205 -15.69 1.04 -0.01
CA ARG A 205 -16.95 1.33 -0.73
C ARG A 205 -16.92 2.71 -1.38
N HIS A 206 -16.36 3.69 -0.68
CA HIS A 206 -16.21 5.07 -1.16
C HIS A 206 -14.81 5.34 -1.75
N GLY A 207 -14.12 4.29 -2.23
CA GLY A 207 -12.74 4.39 -2.70
C GLY A 207 -12.55 5.43 -3.82
N THR A 208 -13.50 5.55 -4.75
CA THR A 208 -13.45 6.59 -5.79
C THR A 208 -13.46 8.00 -5.19
N ALA A 209 -14.32 8.27 -4.21
CA ALA A 209 -14.39 9.56 -3.54
C ALA A 209 -13.15 9.84 -2.68
N LEU A 210 -12.66 8.82 -1.96
CA LEU A 210 -11.43 8.89 -1.17
C LEU A 210 -10.24 9.32 -2.04
N LEU A 211 -10.10 8.72 -3.22
CA LEU A 211 -8.99 8.97 -4.14
C LEU A 211 -9.22 10.20 -5.04
N ALA A 212 -10.40 10.81 -4.99
CA ALA A 212 -10.70 12.10 -5.62
C ALA A 212 -10.46 13.30 -4.69
N THR A 213 -10.10 13.08 -3.42
CA THR A 213 -9.85 14.17 -2.47
C THR A 213 -8.59 14.99 -2.81
N PRO A 214 -8.46 16.24 -2.32
CA PRO A 214 -7.26 17.07 -2.43
C PRO A 214 -6.02 16.52 -1.70
N ASP A 215 -6.21 15.60 -0.76
CA ASP A 215 -5.14 14.92 -0.03
C ASP A 215 -4.84 13.51 -0.56
N ALA A 216 -5.48 13.14 -1.66
CA ALA A 216 -5.53 11.78 -2.10
C ALA A 216 -4.10 11.19 -2.32
N ALA A 217 -3.16 11.89 -2.96
CA ALA A 217 -1.80 11.37 -3.14
C ALA A 217 -1.12 10.99 -1.81
N ARG A 218 -1.28 11.83 -0.77
CA ARG A 218 -0.83 11.54 0.60
C ARG A 218 -1.56 10.34 1.18
N ILE A 219 -2.90 10.29 1.11
CA ILE A 219 -3.70 9.16 1.60
C ILE A 219 -3.27 7.83 0.95
N GLY A 220 -3.04 7.83 -0.36
CA GLY A 220 -2.57 6.65 -1.09
C GLY A 220 -1.20 6.18 -0.62
N ARG A 221 -0.26 7.10 -0.34
CA ARG A 221 1.04 6.78 0.28
C ARG A 221 0.84 6.19 1.68
N ASP A 222 0.04 6.85 2.52
CA ASP A 222 -0.22 6.44 3.90
C ASP A 222 -0.79 5.00 3.95
N ILE A 223 -1.73 4.66 3.06
CA ILE A 223 -2.29 3.30 2.94
C ILE A 223 -1.18 2.28 2.59
N LEU A 224 -0.38 2.57 1.55
CA LEU A 224 0.65 1.64 1.07
C LEU A 224 1.78 1.47 2.09
N ASP A 225 2.16 2.53 2.79
CA ASP A 225 3.22 2.52 3.80
C ASP A 225 2.75 1.83 5.08
N THR A 226 1.51 2.08 5.52
CA THR A 226 0.87 1.36 6.63
C THR A 226 0.80 -0.14 6.34
N HIS A 227 0.38 -0.52 5.14
CA HIS A 227 0.37 -1.92 4.72
C HIS A 227 1.75 -2.56 4.76
N ARG A 228 2.76 -1.91 4.15
CA ARG A 228 4.15 -2.41 4.15
C ARG A 228 4.75 -2.47 5.56
N ARG A 229 4.38 -1.57 6.46
CA ARG A 229 4.78 -1.61 7.87
C ARG A 229 4.17 -2.83 8.55
N LEU A 230 2.87 -3.07 8.37
CA LEU A 230 2.17 -4.22 8.92
C LEU A 230 2.71 -5.56 8.41
N GLU A 231 2.93 -5.71 7.10
CA GLU A 231 3.50 -6.93 6.51
C GLU A 231 4.86 -7.28 7.14
N ARG A 232 5.70 -6.27 7.39
CA ARG A 232 7.00 -6.45 8.05
C ARG A 232 6.87 -6.89 9.50
N LEU A 233 5.92 -6.30 10.25
CA LEU A 233 5.70 -6.60 11.67
C LEU A 233 5.10 -8.00 11.88
N VAL A 234 4.13 -8.39 11.05
CA VAL A 234 3.55 -9.75 11.07
C VAL A 234 4.56 -10.79 10.57
N GLY A 235 5.66 -10.36 9.95
CA GLY A 235 6.65 -11.26 9.37
C GLY A 235 6.16 -11.97 8.12
N GLN A 236 5.12 -11.48 7.45
CA GLN A 236 4.67 -12.04 6.16
C GLN A 236 5.78 -11.97 5.09
N ASP A 237 6.71 -11.02 5.21
CA ASP A 237 7.92 -10.97 4.38
C ASP A 237 8.93 -12.08 4.72
N ARG A 238 9.02 -12.49 6.00
CA ARG A 238 9.90 -13.60 6.44
C ARG A 238 9.36 -14.97 6.04
N LEU A 239 8.05 -15.04 5.84
CA LEU A 239 7.32 -16.20 5.36
C LEU A 239 7.38 -16.36 3.84
N THR A 240 8.22 -15.60 3.11
CA THR A 240 8.36 -15.76 1.66
C THR A 240 9.69 -16.45 1.32
N HIS A 241 9.63 -17.74 1.05
CA HIS A 241 10.77 -18.52 0.57
C HIS A 241 11.19 -18.08 -0.82
N ARG A 242 12.47 -17.73 -0.96
CA ARG A 242 13.10 -17.50 -2.26
C ARG A 242 13.59 -18.83 -2.81
N ILE A 243 13.17 -19.15 -4.01
CA ILE A 243 13.54 -20.38 -4.71
C ILE A 243 14.75 -20.03 -5.61
N PRO A 244 15.92 -20.67 -5.40
CA PRO A 244 17.16 -20.30 -6.09
C PRO A 244 17.13 -20.58 -7.60
N GLU A 245 16.22 -21.46 -8.05
CA GLU A 245 16.03 -21.84 -9.44
C GLU A 245 15.54 -20.67 -10.31
N PRO A 246 16.01 -20.58 -11.57
CA PRO A 246 15.51 -19.59 -12.51
C PRO A 246 14.07 -19.89 -12.93
N CYS A 247 13.30 -18.84 -13.20
CA CYS A 247 11.94 -18.95 -13.72
C CYS A 247 11.91 -19.76 -15.04
N PRO A 248 11.11 -20.83 -15.16
CA PRO A 248 11.00 -21.61 -16.40
C PRO A 248 10.51 -20.80 -17.60
N ARG A 249 9.82 -19.68 -17.40
CA ARG A 249 9.32 -18.81 -18.47
C ARG A 249 10.33 -17.75 -18.91
N CYS A 250 10.76 -16.86 -18.00
CA CYS A 250 11.61 -15.71 -18.33
C CYS A 250 13.09 -15.91 -18.01
N LYS A 251 13.47 -17.07 -17.46
CA LYS A 251 14.85 -17.50 -17.13
C LYS A 251 15.59 -16.64 -16.08
N ARG A 252 14.93 -15.65 -15.47
CA ARG A 252 15.48 -14.83 -14.39
C ARG A 252 15.29 -15.50 -13.02
N LYS A 253 16.24 -15.31 -12.10
CA LYS A 253 16.17 -15.78 -10.71
C LYS A 253 15.23 -14.89 -9.89
N GLY A 254 13.97 -15.29 -9.78
CA GLY A 254 12.95 -14.47 -9.13
C GLY A 254 11.73 -15.24 -8.65
N LEU A 255 11.87 -16.55 -8.44
CA LEU A 255 10.80 -17.39 -7.94
C LEU A 255 10.65 -17.19 -6.43
N ARG A 256 9.41 -16.97 -5.99
CA ARG A 256 9.04 -16.79 -4.59
C ARG A 256 7.81 -17.62 -4.26
N ARG A 257 7.82 -18.20 -3.06
CA ARG A 257 6.70 -18.95 -2.48
C ARG A 257 6.38 -18.35 -1.12
N ARG A 258 5.11 -18.04 -0.87
CA ARG A 258 4.65 -17.67 0.48
C ARG A 258 4.47 -18.96 1.30
N ASP A 259 4.80 -18.95 2.58
CA ASP A 259 4.64 -20.08 3.47
C ASP A 259 3.19 -20.53 3.49
N GLY A 260 2.99 -21.84 3.41
CA GLY A 260 1.68 -22.46 3.26
C GLY A 260 1.02 -22.26 1.88
N SER A 261 1.62 -21.52 0.94
CA SER A 261 1.10 -21.43 -0.42
C SER A 261 1.53 -22.64 -1.25
N GLU A 262 0.60 -23.23 -1.98
CA GLU A 262 0.88 -24.24 -3.01
C GLU A 262 1.41 -23.60 -4.30
N LEU A 263 1.40 -22.27 -4.40
CA LEU A 263 1.77 -21.54 -5.60
C LEU A 263 3.11 -20.84 -5.46
N VAL A 264 3.94 -20.99 -6.49
CA VAL A 264 5.18 -20.25 -6.71
C VAL A 264 4.96 -19.18 -7.77
N ARG A 265 5.36 -17.95 -7.47
CA ARG A 265 5.21 -16.81 -8.39
C ARG A 265 6.58 -16.26 -8.80
N CYS A 266 6.72 -15.86 -10.05
CA CYS A 266 7.88 -15.10 -10.49
C CYS A 266 7.67 -13.60 -10.25
N ILE A 267 8.67 -12.88 -9.73
CA ILE A 267 8.60 -11.43 -9.55
C ILE A 267 8.82 -10.64 -10.86
N TYR A 268 9.42 -11.25 -11.88
CA TYR A 268 9.77 -10.57 -13.13
C TYR A 268 8.76 -10.84 -14.26
N CYS A 269 7.91 -11.85 -14.13
CA CYS A 269 6.89 -12.17 -15.14
C CYS A 269 5.64 -12.73 -14.44
N PRO A 270 4.45 -12.66 -15.07
CA PRO A 270 3.19 -13.05 -14.42
C PRO A 270 2.99 -14.57 -14.32
N ALA A 271 4.04 -15.36 -14.46
CA ALA A 271 3.93 -16.81 -14.40
C ALA A 271 3.82 -17.30 -12.94
N VAL A 272 2.94 -18.28 -12.78
CA VAL A 272 2.63 -18.95 -11.53
C VAL A 272 2.69 -20.45 -11.78
N TRP A 273 3.31 -21.18 -10.88
CA TRP A 273 3.41 -22.65 -10.93
C TRP A 273 2.93 -23.24 -9.63
N ASP A 274 2.45 -24.46 -9.70
CA ASP A 274 2.28 -25.30 -8.53
C ASP A 274 3.65 -25.72 -7.97
N TRP A 275 3.79 -25.71 -6.64
CA TRP A 275 5.04 -26.05 -5.94
C TRP A 275 5.45 -27.51 -6.18
N GLU A 276 4.50 -28.44 -6.22
CA GLU A 276 4.77 -29.86 -6.50
C GLU A 276 5.23 -30.08 -7.94
N HIS A 277 4.71 -29.25 -8.86
CA HIS A 277 5.02 -29.35 -10.28
C HIS A 277 6.32 -28.63 -10.68
N LEU A 278 6.77 -27.66 -9.88
CA LEU A 278 7.96 -26.85 -10.19
C LEU A 278 9.24 -27.69 -10.34
N PRO A 279 9.57 -28.67 -9.46
CA PRO A 279 10.77 -29.51 -9.63
C PRO A 279 10.78 -30.29 -10.95
N HIS A 280 9.62 -30.79 -11.40
CA HIS A 280 9.51 -31.50 -12.67
C HIS A 280 9.82 -30.55 -13.84
N LEU A 281 9.23 -29.35 -13.86
CA LEU A 281 9.50 -28.35 -14.89
C LEU A 281 10.95 -27.89 -14.88
N ALA A 282 11.54 -27.71 -13.70
CA ALA A 282 12.95 -27.34 -13.56
C ALA A 282 13.87 -28.43 -14.14
N ARG A 283 13.55 -29.72 -13.91
CA ARG A 283 14.30 -30.86 -14.46
C ARG A 283 14.21 -30.94 -15.97
N VAL A 284 12.99 -30.90 -16.53
CA VAL A 284 12.77 -30.90 -17.99
C VAL A 284 13.51 -29.71 -18.63
N TYR A 285 13.49 -28.55 -17.98
CA TYR A 285 14.20 -27.39 -18.48
C TYR A 285 15.72 -27.56 -18.43
N ALA A 286 16.29 -28.08 -17.33
CA ALA A 286 17.71 -28.35 -17.21
C ALA A 286 18.21 -29.34 -18.28
N ASP A 287 17.42 -30.39 -18.56
CA ASP A 287 17.72 -31.38 -19.60
C ASP A 287 17.67 -30.78 -21.01
N SER A 288 16.82 -29.76 -21.25
CA SER A 288 16.74 -29.07 -22.55
C SER A 288 17.91 -28.11 -22.83
N ILE A 289 18.59 -27.60 -21.79
CA ILE A 289 19.72 -26.65 -21.93
C ILE A 289 21.05 -27.37 -22.06
N ARG A 290 21.15 -28.61 -21.55
CA ARG A 290 22.39 -29.39 -21.72
C ARG A 290 22.68 -29.48 -23.22
N PRO A 291 23.79 -28.90 -23.70
CA PRO A 291 24.16 -29.07 -25.09
C PRO A 291 24.22 -30.57 -25.32
N ARG A 292 23.47 -31.08 -26.31
CA ARG A 292 23.64 -32.45 -26.75
C ARG A 292 25.12 -32.57 -27.08
N GLY A 293 25.85 -33.26 -26.21
CA GLY A 293 27.29 -33.37 -26.29
C GLY A 293 27.62 -33.71 -27.73
N GLY A 294 28.45 -32.86 -28.35
CA GLY A 294 28.76 -32.97 -29.75
C GLY A 294 29.06 -34.42 -30.10
N ASP A 295 28.43 -34.88 -31.17
CA ASP A 295 28.92 -36.00 -31.94
C ASP A 295 30.35 -35.62 -32.35
N ALA A 296 31.32 -36.00 -31.52
CA ALA A 296 32.73 -35.95 -31.84
C ALA A 296 32.97 -37.00 -32.91
N SER A 297 32.72 -36.60 -34.16
CA SER A 297 33.23 -37.26 -35.36
C SER A 297 34.64 -36.78 -35.65
#